data_AF-A0A8B7E5F0-F1
#
_entry.id   AF-A0A8B7E5F0-F1
#
_cell.length_a   1.000
_cell.length_b   1.000
_cell.length_c   1.000
_cell.angle_alpha   90.00
_cell.angle_beta   90.00
_cell.angle_gamma   90.00
#
_symmetry.space_group_name_H-M   'P 1'
#
loop_
_entity.id
_entity.type
_entity.pdbx_description
1 polymer ?
#
loop_
_entity_poly.entity_id
_entity_poly.type
_entity_poly.pdbx_seq_one_letter_code
_entity_poly.pdbx_strand_id
1 'polypeptide(L)'
;MVFTSVDLSKWKIDELKTYLLSRGVPLGSGSARKALLIEKVIMAEALNLPLLPTTDNRINEINNSRRRKLVVDDVLHLPFPEDLKSNWQSGSQYLPNATLEVIKEYATNKSAMKAFSEGKNLQYSGHVKDVAFNNIVDSIRYCYVRATVVSQTRINENPYLVWVCFYGSEYVFTAKCVRVLQVSVHLVSMSLVYCIILRMKSG
;
A
#
# COMPACT_ATOMS: atom_id res chain seq x y z
N MET A 1 -12.80 8.13 30.74
CA MET A 1 -13.58 9.00 31.66
C MET A 1 -15.02 8.50 31.54
N VAL A 2 -15.65 7.99 32.60
CA VAL A 2 -16.96 7.34 32.42
C VAL A 2 -18.04 8.40 32.23
N PHE A 3 -18.58 8.51 31.01
CA PHE A 3 -19.71 9.40 30.73
C PHE A 3 -21.01 8.80 31.28
N THR A 4 -21.79 9.59 32.01
CA THR A 4 -23.15 9.19 32.40
C THR A 4 -24.18 9.62 31.36
N SER A 5 -25.34 8.98 31.34
CA SER A 5 -26.46 9.38 30.47
C SER A 5 -26.92 10.83 30.71
N VAL A 6 -26.81 11.30 31.95
CA VAL A 6 -27.13 12.68 32.35
C VAL A 6 -26.15 13.67 31.73
N ASP A 7 -24.86 13.34 31.69
CA ASP A 7 -23.83 14.20 31.08
C ASP A 7 -24.01 14.30 29.57
N LEU A 8 -24.24 13.16 28.90
CA LEU A 8 -24.41 13.09 27.45
C LEU A 8 -25.74 13.66 26.97
N SER A 9 -26.74 13.79 27.86
CA SER A 9 -28.01 14.46 27.54
C SER A 9 -27.83 15.95 27.23
N LYS A 10 -26.76 16.58 27.72
CA LYS A 10 -26.43 17.99 27.50
C LYS A 10 -25.76 18.23 26.14
N TRP A 11 -25.16 17.20 25.54
CA TRP A 11 -24.49 17.31 24.25
C TRP A 11 -25.51 17.53 23.12
N LYS A 12 -25.11 18.28 22.10
CA LYS A 12 -25.85 18.39 20.84
C LYS A 12 -25.77 17.07 20.08
N ILE A 13 -26.77 16.81 19.24
CA ILE A 13 -26.80 15.61 18.40
C ILE A 13 -25.53 15.51 17.53
N ASP A 14 -25.04 16.62 17.01
CA ASP A 14 -23.84 16.64 16.17
C ASP A 14 -22.55 16.33 16.95
N GLU A 15 -22.48 16.70 18.23
CA GLU A 15 -21.35 16.35 19.10
C GLU A 15 -21.32 14.85 19.37
N LEU A 16 -22.48 14.24 19.66
CA LEU A 16 -22.61 12.79 19.81
C LEU A 16 -22.25 12.04 18.51
N LYS A 17 -22.70 12.53 17.36
CA LYS A 17 -22.35 11.96 16.06
C LYS A 17 -20.85 12.06 15.78
N THR A 18 -20.25 13.22 16.06
CA THR A 18 -18.82 13.46 15.86
C THR A 18 -17.99 12.51 16.71
N TYR A 19 -18.36 12.32 17.98
CA TYR A 19 -17.70 11.37 18.87
C TYR A 19 -17.70 9.95 18.32
N LEU A 20 -18.86 9.46 17.87
CA LEU A 20 -19.04 8.12 17.33
C LEU A 20 -18.31 7.91 16.00
N LEU A 21 -18.43 8.87 15.08
CA LEU A 21 -17.78 8.81 13.77
C LEU A 21 -16.25 8.84 13.90
N SER A 22 -15.73 9.65 14.83
CA SER A 22 -14.29 9.71 15.10
C SER A 22 -13.71 8.38 15.63
N ARG A 23 -14.56 7.41 16.00
CA ARG A 23 -14.18 6.07 16.48
C ARG A 23 -14.72 4.94 15.59
N GLY A 24 -15.19 5.28 14.39
CA GLY A 24 -15.66 4.31 13.40
C GLY A 24 -16.99 3.65 13.73
N VAL A 25 -17.76 4.20 14.67
CA VAL A 25 -19.07 3.65 15.03
C VAL A 25 -20.12 4.11 14.01
N PRO A 26 -20.77 3.19 13.27
CA PRO A 26 -21.77 3.57 12.29
C PRO A 26 -23.03 4.14 12.98
N LEU A 27 -23.54 5.25 12.44
CA LEU A 27 -24.72 5.93 13.00
C LEU A 27 -26.03 5.17 12.68
N GLY A 28 -26.07 4.42 11.58
CA GLY A 28 -27.26 3.74 11.06
C GLY A 28 -27.99 4.58 9.99
N SER A 29 -28.87 3.93 9.22
CA SER A 29 -29.72 4.59 8.22
C SER A 29 -30.93 5.24 8.92
N GLY A 30 -31.06 6.58 8.85
CA GLY A 30 -32.19 7.35 9.39
C GLY A 30 -31.82 8.40 10.44
N SER A 31 -32.79 9.24 10.83
CA SER A 31 -32.63 10.22 11.91
C SER A 31 -32.50 9.51 13.26
N ALA A 32 -31.27 9.20 13.65
CA ALA A 32 -30.99 8.51 14.90
C ALA A 32 -31.49 9.33 16.10
N ARG A 33 -32.37 8.73 16.91
CA ARG A 33 -32.92 9.36 18.12
C ARG A 33 -31.77 9.65 19.10
N LYS A 34 -31.78 10.83 19.74
CA LYS A 34 -30.70 11.27 20.65
C LYS A 34 -30.34 10.22 21.71
N ALA A 35 -31.33 9.53 22.28
CA ALA A 35 -31.13 8.47 23.27
C ALA A 35 -30.25 7.31 22.73
N LEU A 36 -30.45 6.90 21.47
CA LEU A 36 -29.66 5.84 20.85
C LEU A 36 -28.20 6.27 20.62
N LEU A 37 -27.97 7.54 20.29
CA LEU A 37 -26.62 8.08 20.15
C LEU A 37 -25.90 8.10 21.50
N ILE A 38 -26.59 8.46 22.58
CA ILE A 38 -26.05 8.44 23.95
C ILE A 38 -25.64 7.01 24.33
N GLU A 39 -26.51 6.02 24.09
CA GLU A 39 -26.22 4.61 24.38
C GLU A 39 -24.99 4.11 23.61
N LYS A 40 -24.88 4.45 22.33
CA LYS A 40 -23.70 4.13 21.51
C LYS A 40 -22.43 4.78 22.05
N VAL A 41 -22.50 6.01 22.58
CA VAL A 41 -21.34 6.70 23.16
C VAL A 41 -20.89 5.99 24.44
N ILE A 42 -21.84 5.60 25.31
CA ILE A 42 -21.54 4.84 26.52
C ILE A 42 -20.87 3.51 26.17
N MET A 43 -21.40 2.78 25.18
CA MET A 43 -20.78 1.53 24.72
C MET A 43 -19.39 1.75 24.12
N ALA A 44 -19.20 2.79 23.29
CA ALA A 44 -17.91 3.11 22.70
C ALA A 44 -16.84 3.44 23.76
N GLU A 45 -17.22 4.15 24.83
CA GLU A 45 -16.34 4.43 25.97
C GLU A 45 -16.06 3.16 26.80
N ALA A 46 -17.07 2.34 27.07
CA ALA A 46 -16.92 1.08 27.80
C ALA A 46 -15.97 0.09 27.08
N LEU A 47 -15.98 0.10 25.75
CA LEU A 47 -15.08 -0.69 24.90
C LEU A 47 -13.72 0.00 24.67
N ASN A 48 -13.50 1.20 25.23
CA ASN A 48 -12.31 2.02 25.02
C ASN A 48 -11.92 2.14 23.54
N LEU A 49 -12.91 2.42 22.67
CA LEU A 49 -12.68 2.47 21.23
C LEU A 49 -11.71 3.62 20.89
N PRO A 50 -10.58 3.31 20.22
CA PRO A 50 -9.63 4.34 19.86
C PRO A 50 -10.20 5.29 18.82
N LEU A 51 -9.67 6.50 18.80
CA LEU A 51 -9.90 7.41 17.68
C LEU A 51 -9.39 6.74 16.39
N LEU A 52 -10.19 6.82 15.34
CA LEU A 52 -9.74 6.52 14.00
C LEU A 52 -8.56 7.45 13.67
N PRO A 53 -7.50 6.93 13.05
CA PRO A 53 -6.43 7.76 12.53
C PRO A 53 -7.05 8.84 11.63
N THR A 54 -6.65 10.10 11.84
CA THR A 54 -6.90 11.14 10.85
C THR A 54 -6.32 10.71 9.50
N THR A 55 -6.80 11.29 8.41
CA THR A 55 -6.22 11.06 7.08
C THR A 55 -4.71 11.28 7.09
N ASP A 56 -4.24 12.30 7.81
CA ASP A 56 -2.82 12.60 7.98
C ASP A 56 -2.07 11.53 8.78
N ASN A 57 -2.64 11.05 9.89
CA ASN A 57 -2.05 9.96 10.66
C ASN A 57 -1.92 8.70 9.80
N ARG A 58 -2.93 8.39 9.00
CA ARG A 58 -2.91 7.24 8.09
C ARG A 58 -1.87 7.40 6.98
N ILE A 59 -1.72 8.59 6.42
CA ILE A 59 -0.67 8.90 5.43
C ILE A 59 0.71 8.76 6.06
N ASN A 60 0.90 9.27 7.27
CA ASN A 60 2.14 9.17 8.02
C ASN A 60 2.49 7.71 8.35
N GLU A 61 1.52 6.90 8.79
CA GLU A 61 1.71 5.46 9.01
C GLU A 61 2.12 4.73 7.73
N ILE A 62 1.48 5.05 6.60
CA ILE A 62 1.83 4.48 5.29
C ILE A 62 3.26 4.85 4.91
N ASN A 63 3.63 6.13 5.06
CA ASN A 63 4.98 6.61 4.74
C ASN A 63 6.03 6.02 5.68
N ASN A 64 5.75 5.91 6.97
CA ASN A 64 6.63 5.26 7.94
C ASN A 64 6.79 3.76 7.65
N SER A 65 5.71 3.09 7.23
CA SER A 65 5.78 1.70 6.76
C SER A 65 6.64 1.57 5.50
N ARG A 66 6.51 2.50 4.54
CA ARG A 66 7.36 2.52 3.32
C ARG A 66 8.82 2.75 3.67
N ARG A 67 9.11 3.72 4.54
CA ARG A 67 10.48 4.05 4.96
C ARG A 67 11.16 2.88 5.66
N ARG A 68 10.46 2.18 6.56
CA ARG A 68 10.99 0.97 7.23
C ARG A 68 11.39 -0.13 6.26
N LYS A 69 10.71 -0.28 5.13
CA LYS A 69 11.08 -1.27 4.09
C LYS A 69 12.35 -0.90 3.31
N LEU A 70 12.79 0.34 3.41
CA LEU A 70 13.96 0.88 2.70
C LEU A 70 15.16 1.06 3.63
N VAL A 71 15.14 0.46 4.81
CA VAL A 71 16.28 0.43 5.74
C VAL A 71 16.94 -0.94 5.62
N VAL A 72 18.24 -0.94 5.37
CA VAL A 72 19.10 -2.12 5.30
C VAL A 72 20.00 -2.11 6.54
N ASP A 73 19.93 -3.18 7.33
CA ASP A 73 20.73 -3.41 8.54
C ASP A 73 20.78 -2.22 9.51
N ASP A 74 19.70 -1.44 9.59
CA ASP A 74 19.59 -0.22 10.41
C ASP A 74 20.62 0.89 10.11
N VAL A 75 21.42 0.75 9.06
CA VAL A 75 22.52 1.68 8.70
C VAL A 75 22.25 2.37 7.37
N LEU A 76 21.86 1.61 6.35
CA LEU A 76 21.70 2.14 5.00
C LEU A 76 20.22 2.45 4.71
N HIS A 77 19.94 3.73 4.52
CA HIS A 77 18.62 4.23 4.11
C HIS A 77 18.57 4.41 2.60
N LEU A 78 17.86 3.53 1.91
CA LEU A 78 17.63 3.66 0.48
C LEU A 78 16.62 4.80 0.23
N PRO A 79 16.85 5.63 -0.82
CA PRO A 79 15.94 6.72 -1.16
C PRO A 79 14.60 6.18 -1.65
N PHE A 80 13.53 6.96 -1.52
CA PHE A 80 12.29 6.59 -2.17
C PHE A 80 12.46 6.64 -3.69
N PRO A 81 11.92 5.66 -4.45
CA PRO A 81 12.00 5.68 -5.91
C PRO A 81 11.37 6.92 -6.55
N GLU A 82 10.42 7.55 -5.88
CA GLU A 82 9.78 8.80 -6.31
C GLU A 82 10.72 10.02 -6.19
N ASP A 83 11.72 9.95 -5.31
CA ASP A 83 12.72 11.01 -5.11
C ASP A 83 13.87 10.94 -6.13
N LEU A 84 14.01 9.80 -6.82
CA LEU A 84 15.03 9.59 -7.86
C LEU A 84 14.60 10.27 -9.17
N LYS A 85 15.17 11.44 -9.45
CA LYS A 85 14.83 12.27 -10.63
C LYS A 85 15.56 11.87 -11.91
N SER A 86 16.72 11.23 -11.82
CA SER A 86 17.59 10.88 -12.95
C SER A 86 17.97 9.40 -12.97
N ASN A 87 18.71 8.96 -13.99
CA ASN A 87 19.28 7.61 -14.14
C ASN A 87 18.25 6.46 -14.26
N TRP A 88 17.02 6.78 -14.66
CA TRP A 88 16.06 5.78 -15.07
C TRP A 88 16.33 5.34 -16.50
N GLN A 89 16.57 4.04 -16.68
CA GLN A 89 16.93 3.43 -17.95
C GLN A 89 15.81 2.50 -18.40
N SER A 90 15.35 2.68 -19.63
CA SER A 90 14.33 1.84 -20.26
C SER A 90 14.99 0.80 -21.15
N GLY A 91 14.39 -0.39 -21.21
CA GLY A 91 14.88 -1.49 -22.05
C GLY A 91 15.17 -2.75 -21.23
N SER A 92 14.87 -3.91 -21.82
CA SER A 92 15.04 -5.22 -21.18
C SER A 92 16.48 -5.49 -20.76
N GLN A 93 17.46 -4.96 -21.48
CA GLN A 93 18.89 -5.16 -21.24
C GLN A 93 19.39 -4.59 -19.91
N TYR A 94 18.69 -3.62 -19.32
CA TYR A 94 19.07 -3.02 -18.04
C TYR A 94 18.39 -3.69 -16.86
N LEU A 95 17.41 -4.56 -17.13
CA LEU A 95 16.59 -5.13 -16.08
C LEU A 95 17.33 -6.28 -15.38
N PRO A 96 17.18 -6.43 -14.05
CA PRO A 96 17.78 -7.51 -13.28
C PRO A 96 17.44 -8.91 -13.83
N ASN A 97 18.36 -9.87 -13.76
CA ASN A 97 18.10 -11.25 -14.17
C ASN A 97 17.41 -12.05 -13.05
N ALA A 98 16.34 -11.52 -12.48
CA ALA A 98 15.60 -12.20 -11.43
C ALA A 98 14.83 -13.40 -12.00
N THR A 99 14.99 -14.57 -11.38
CA THR A 99 14.28 -15.77 -11.80
C THR A 99 12.89 -15.85 -11.21
N LEU A 100 12.10 -16.79 -11.71
CA LEU A 100 10.79 -17.11 -11.15
C LEU A 100 10.87 -17.58 -9.70
N GLU A 101 11.96 -18.26 -9.36
CA GLU A 101 12.21 -18.85 -8.05
C GLU A 101 12.42 -17.74 -7.01
N VAL A 102 13.13 -16.68 -7.37
CA VAL A 102 13.33 -15.49 -6.53
C VAL A 102 11.98 -14.88 -6.08
N ILE A 103 10.99 -14.88 -6.98
CA ILE A 103 9.64 -14.39 -6.65
C ILE A 103 8.95 -15.32 -5.68
N LYS A 104 9.03 -16.64 -5.93
CA LYS A 104 8.40 -17.64 -5.06
C LYS A 104 9.01 -17.61 -3.66
N GLU A 105 10.33 -17.41 -3.58
CA GLU A 105 11.06 -17.27 -2.33
C GLU A 105 10.65 -16.00 -1.58
N TYR A 106 10.54 -14.86 -2.27
CA TYR A 106 9.98 -13.64 -1.66
C TYR A 106 8.51 -13.81 -1.27
N ALA A 107 7.76 -14.62 -2.01
CA ALA A 107 6.34 -14.84 -1.84
C ALA A 107 6.03 -16.08 -0.99
N THR A 108 6.43 -16.05 0.27
CA THR A 108 6.34 -17.15 1.25
C THR A 108 4.91 -17.58 1.68
N ASN A 109 3.83 -17.21 0.98
CA ASN A 109 2.46 -17.50 1.42
C ASN A 109 1.54 -17.96 0.27
N LYS A 110 0.54 -18.83 0.53
CA LYS A 110 -0.45 -19.34 -0.45
C LYS A 110 -1.19 -18.25 -1.24
N SER A 111 -1.26 -17.03 -0.72
CA SER A 111 -1.73 -15.83 -1.45
C SER A 111 -0.88 -15.45 -2.67
N ALA A 112 0.35 -15.94 -2.75
CA ALA A 112 1.31 -15.69 -3.81
C ALA A 112 0.85 -16.28 -5.16
N MET A 113 0.23 -17.45 -5.18
CA MET A 113 -0.18 -18.09 -6.44
C MET A 113 -1.33 -17.36 -7.13
N LYS A 114 -2.26 -16.80 -6.34
CA LYS A 114 -3.32 -15.94 -6.88
C LYS A 114 -2.72 -14.64 -7.42
N ALA A 115 -1.86 -13.99 -6.63
CA ALA A 115 -1.17 -12.78 -7.05
C ALA A 115 -0.34 -13.01 -8.33
N PHE A 116 0.37 -14.13 -8.39
CA PHE A 116 1.12 -14.57 -9.55
C PHE A 116 0.27 -14.66 -10.82
N SER A 117 -0.89 -15.32 -10.73
CA SER A 117 -1.83 -15.45 -11.85
C SER A 117 -2.37 -14.09 -12.29
N GLU A 118 -2.75 -13.24 -11.35
CA GLU A 118 -3.21 -11.87 -11.63
C GLU A 118 -2.12 -11.03 -12.30
N GLY A 119 -0.87 -11.17 -11.83
CA GLY A 119 0.29 -10.53 -12.44
C GLY A 119 0.48 -10.96 -13.89
N LYS A 120 0.44 -12.27 -14.12
CA LYS A 120 0.51 -12.84 -15.47
C LYS A 120 -0.51 -12.19 -16.40
N ASN A 121 -1.76 -12.09 -15.94
CA ASN A 121 -2.85 -11.52 -16.72
C ASN A 121 -2.64 -10.03 -17.01
N LEU A 122 -2.24 -9.23 -16.01
CA LEU A 122 -1.95 -7.80 -16.19
C LEU A 122 -0.86 -7.55 -17.24
N GLN A 123 0.20 -8.37 -17.24
CA GLN A 123 1.27 -8.28 -18.22
C GLN A 123 0.77 -8.60 -19.63
N TYR A 124 0.09 -9.74 -19.82
CA TYR A 124 -0.37 -10.14 -21.16
C TYR A 124 -1.49 -9.26 -21.72
N SER A 125 -2.27 -8.62 -20.85
CA SER A 125 -3.32 -7.69 -21.26
C SER A 125 -2.80 -6.26 -21.53
N GLY A 126 -1.49 -6.00 -21.40
CA GLY A 126 -0.89 -4.70 -21.72
C GLY A 126 -1.13 -3.60 -20.66
N HIS A 127 -1.46 -3.99 -19.44
CA HIS A 127 -1.73 -3.07 -18.32
C HIS A 127 -0.47 -2.58 -17.60
N VAL A 128 0.71 -3.08 -17.97
CA VAL A 128 2.00 -2.68 -17.42
C VAL A 128 2.81 -1.95 -18.49
N LYS A 129 3.21 -0.72 -18.19
CA LYS A 129 3.88 0.22 -19.09
C LYS A 129 5.07 0.87 -18.41
N ASP A 130 5.92 1.53 -19.21
CA ASP A 130 7.02 2.39 -18.75
C ASP A 130 7.95 1.71 -17.73
N VAL A 131 8.29 0.45 -17.99
CA VAL A 131 9.23 -0.29 -17.15
C VAL A 131 10.60 0.37 -17.26
N ALA A 132 11.14 0.79 -16.12
CA ALA A 132 12.43 1.46 -16.05
C ALA A 132 13.25 0.95 -14.87
N PHE A 133 14.55 0.86 -15.08
CA PHE A 133 15.57 0.47 -14.11
C PHE A 133 16.30 1.70 -13.56
N ASN A 134 16.76 1.66 -12.31
CA ASN A 134 17.63 2.66 -11.72
C ASN A 134 18.68 1.98 -10.83
N ASN A 135 19.95 2.13 -11.19
CA ASN A 135 21.05 1.78 -10.31
C ASN A 135 21.25 2.94 -9.33
N ILE A 136 20.68 2.83 -8.13
CA ILE A 136 20.53 3.94 -7.16
C ILE A 136 21.85 4.73 -7.04
N VAL A 137 22.94 4.00 -6.79
CA VAL A 137 24.33 4.45 -6.90
C VAL A 137 25.17 3.23 -7.27
N ASP A 138 26.15 3.37 -8.16
CA ASP A 138 26.99 2.25 -8.62
C ASP A 138 27.78 1.55 -7.50
N SER A 139 28.03 2.26 -6.39
CA SER A 139 28.77 1.73 -5.24
C SER A 139 27.95 0.84 -4.32
N ILE A 140 26.64 0.73 -4.52
CA ILE A 140 25.76 -0.14 -3.70
C ILE A 140 25.11 -1.21 -4.58
N ARG A 141 24.89 -2.39 -4.00
CA ARG A 141 24.28 -3.53 -4.71
C ARG A 141 22.77 -3.43 -4.89
N TYR A 142 22.17 -2.31 -4.48
CA TYR A 142 20.72 -2.12 -4.52
C TYR A 142 20.31 -1.33 -5.75
N CYS A 143 19.30 -1.82 -6.45
CA CYS A 143 18.73 -1.17 -7.62
C CYS A 143 17.20 -1.20 -7.57
N TYR A 144 16.57 -0.30 -8.31
CA TYR A 144 15.13 -0.26 -8.45
C TYR A 144 14.70 -0.63 -9.86
N VAL A 145 13.57 -1.33 -9.95
CA VAL A 145 12.76 -1.38 -11.17
C VAL A 145 11.39 -0.81 -10.85
N ARG A 146 10.90 0.09 -11.70
CA ARG A 146 9.57 0.68 -11.59
C ARG A 146 8.75 0.43 -12.84
N ALA A 147 7.44 0.52 -12.71
CA ALA A 147 6.52 0.49 -13.84
C ALA A 147 5.25 1.29 -13.53
N THR A 148 4.57 1.72 -14.60
CA THR A 148 3.25 2.32 -14.55
C THR A 148 2.20 1.23 -14.80
N VAL A 149 1.16 1.19 -13.97
CA VAL A 149 0.15 0.12 -14.03
C VAL A 149 -1.26 0.71 -14.13
N VAL A 150 -2.03 0.21 -15.09
CA VAL A 150 -3.45 0.52 -15.25
C VAL A 150 -4.28 -0.63 -14.71
N SER A 151 -5.31 -0.35 -13.89
CA SER A 151 -6.17 -1.41 -13.35
C SER A 151 -6.90 -2.16 -14.47
N GLN A 152 -6.93 -3.50 -14.41
CA GLN A 152 -7.67 -4.34 -15.36
C GLN A 152 -9.18 -4.15 -15.25
N THR A 153 -9.70 -4.02 -14.04
CA THR A 153 -11.14 -3.90 -13.76
C THR A 153 -11.64 -2.46 -13.78
N ARG A 154 -10.73 -1.49 -13.75
CA ARG A 154 -11.05 -0.06 -13.68
C ARG A 154 -10.13 0.73 -14.61
N ILE A 155 -10.28 0.47 -15.91
CA ILE A 155 -9.43 1.06 -16.96
C ILE A 155 -9.47 2.60 -17.04
N ASN A 156 -10.52 3.21 -16.46
CA ASN A 156 -10.69 4.67 -16.37
C ASN A 156 -10.02 5.28 -15.12
N GLU A 157 -9.47 4.46 -14.21
CA GLU A 157 -8.69 4.97 -13.08
C GLU A 157 -7.31 5.43 -13.52
N ASN A 158 -6.78 6.43 -12.81
CA ASN A 158 -5.42 6.92 -13.03
C ASN A 158 -4.41 5.79 -12.88
N PRO A 159 -3.44 5.68 -13.80
CA PRO A 159 -2.33 4.75 -13.64
C PRO A 159 -1.60 5.00 -12.32
N TYR A 160 -1.09 3.94 -11.72
CA TYR A 160 -0.35 4.03 -10.46
C TYR A 160 1.07 3.48 -10.61
N LEU A 161 1.97 4.02 -9.78
CA LEU A 161 3.37 3.62 -9.77
C LEU A 161 3.57 2.37 -8.90
N VAL A 162 4.34 1.43 -9.43
CA VAL A 162 4.88 0.31 -8.67
C VAL A 162 6.38 0.27 -8.79
N TRP A 163 7.03 -0.26 -7.76
CA TRP A 163 8.47 -0.47 -7.77
C TRP A 163 8.90 -1.69 -6.96
N VAL A 164 10.04 -2.23 -7.36
CA VAL A 164 10.72 -3.37 -6.75
C VAL A 164 12.17 -2.97 -6.52
N CYS A 165 12.66 -3.20 -5.31
CA CYS A 165 14.06 -3.09 -4.96
C CYS A 165 14.70 -4.47 -5.08
N PHE A 166 15.80 -4.55 -5.80
CA PHE A 166 16.63 -5.76 -5.87
C PHE A 166 17.93 -5.56 -5.10
N TYR A 167 18.49 -6.66 -4.62
CA TYR A 167 19.86 -6.78 -4.14
C TYR A 167 20.65 -7.67 -5.10
N GLY A 168 21.79 -7.17 -5.59
CA GLY A 168 22.67 -7.90 -6.51
C GLY A 168 22.02 -8.30 -7.83
N SER A 169 20.91 -7.65 -8.22
CA SER A 169 20.09 -8.00 -9.39
C SER A 169 19.50 -9.43 -9.40
N GLU A 170 19.67 -10.18 -8.31
CA GLU A 170 19.29 -11.58 -8.20
C GLU A 170 18.23 -11.80 -7.12
N TYR A 171 18.12 -10.91 -6.14
CA TYR A 171 17.22 -11.06 -5.00
C TYR A 171 16.24 -9.91 -4.90
N VAL A 172 14.96 -10.19 -4.66
CA VAL A 172 13.98 -9.16 -4.34
C VAL A 172 14.15 -8.78 -2.86
N PHE A 173 14.68 -7.58 -2.61
CA PHE A 173 14.81 -7.04 -1.26
C PHE A 173 13.47 -6.58 -0.71
N THR A 174 12.74 -5.77 -1.48
CA THR A 174 11.41 -5.30 -1.10
C THR A 174 10.62 -4.81 -2.29
N ALA A 175 9.30 -4.74 -2.17
CA ALA A 175 8.42 -4.23 -3.20
C ALA A 175 7.25 -3.44 -2.62
N LYS A 176 6.76 -2.47 -3.42
CA LYS A 176 5.60 -1.67 -3.05
C LYS A 176 4.77 -1.26 -4.26
N CYS A 177 3.48 -1.17 -4.02
CA CYS A 177 2.50 -0.53 -4.89
C CYS A 177 2.01 0.75 -4.21
N VAL A 178 2.08 1.88 -4.91
CA VAL A 178 1.61 3.18 -4.41
C VAL A 178 0.30 3.52 -5.11
N ARG A 179 -0.83 3.06 -4.56
CA ARG A 179 -2.16 3.61 -4.88
C ARG A 179 -2.50 4.69 -3.87
N VAL A 180 -2.95 5.84 -4.37
CA VAL A 180 -3.32 6.99 -3.53
C VAL A 180 -4.61 6.72 -2.73
N LEU A 181 -5.48 5.77 -3.14
CA LEU A 181 -6.73 5.48 -2.45
C LEU A 181 -7.06 3.97 -2.45
N GLN A 182 -7.40 3.44 -1.26
CA GLN A 182 -7.96 2.12 -0.92
C GLN A 182 -7.08 0.83 -0.98
N VAL A 183 -6.76 0.36 0.23
CA VAL A 183 -6.75 -1.02 0.77
C VAL A 183 -6.64 -2.18 -0.24
N SER A 184 -5.42 -2.66 -0.45
CA SER A 184 -4.97 -4.09 -0.44
C SER A 184 -3.53 -4.17 -0.96
N VAL A 185 -2.60 -3.62 -0.18
CA VAL A 185 -1.26 -3.24 -0.66
C VAL A 185 -0.32 -4.43 -0.88
N HIS A 186 -0.61 -5.59 -0.28
CA HIS A 186 0.28 -6.77 -0.30
C HIS A 186 0.04 -7.73 -1.48
N LEU A 187 -1.21 -7.95 -1.88
CA LEU A 187 -1.54 -8.85 -2.99
C LEU A 187 -1.14 -8.24 -4.34
N VAL A 188 -1.42 -6.95 -4.52
CA VAL A 188 -1.13 -6.20 -5.75
C VAL A 188 0.38 -6.04 -5.97
N SER A 189 1.17 -5.90 -4.90
CA SER A 189 2.64 -5.80 -5.03
C SER A 189 3.27 -7.09 -5.55
N MET A 190 2.78 -8.26 -5.12
CA MET A 190 3.30 -9.56 -5.56
C MET A 190 2.96 -9.86 -7.02
N SER A 191 1.73 -9.55 -7.45
CA SER A 191 1.30 -9.68 -8.84
C SER A 191 2.18 -8.85 -9.78
N LEU A 192 2.60 -7.66 -9.34
CA LEU A 192 3.31 -6.71 -10.18
C LEU A 192 4.83 -6.88 -10.16
N VAL A 193 5.41 -7.36 -9.05
CA VAL A 193 6.77 -7.93 -9.04
C VAL A 193 6.88 -8.99 -10.14
N TYR A 194 5.86 -9.85 -10.27
CA TYR A 194 5.80 -10.85 -11.32
C TYR A 194 5.65 -10.26 -12.74
N CYS A 195 4.80 -9.25 -12.95
CA CYS A 195 4.69 -8.60 -14.27
C CYS A 195 6.02 -8.00 -14.74
N ILE A 196 6.68 -7.26 -13.85
CA ILE A 196 7.94 -6.59 -14.12
C ILE A 196 8.99 -7.65 -14.49
N ILE A 197 9.08 -8.73 -13.72
CA ILE A 197 10.04 -9.81 -13.95
C ILE A 197 9.75 -10.61 -15.23
N LEU A 198 8.49 -10.92 -15.54
CA LEU A 198 8.14 -11.57 -16.82
C LEU A 198 8.52 -10.71 -18.04
N ARG A 199 8.38 -9.39 -17.94
CA ARG A 199 8.78 -8.50 -19.03
C ARG A 199 10.30 -8.47 -19.22
N MET A 200 11.10 -8.75 -18.18
CA MET A 200 12.56 -8.94 -18.30
C MET A 200 12.92 -10.15 -19.17
N LYS A 201 12.05 -11.19 -19.21
CA LYS A 201 12.30 -12.41 -19.99
C LYS A 201 11.71 -12.43 -21.40
N SER A 202 10.86 -11.46 -21.74
CA SER A 202 10.05 -11.47 -22.97
C SER A 202 10.52 -10.46 -24.03
N GLY A 203 11.68 -9.83 -23.82
CA GLY A 203 12.25 -8.84 -24.73
C GLY A 203 13.75 -8.97 -24.83
#